data_AF-A0A844T5L3-F1
#
_entry.id   AF-A0A844T5L3-F1
#
_cell.length_a   1.000
_cell.length_b   1.000
_cell.length_c   1.000
_cell.angle_alpha   90.00
_cell.angle_beta   90.00
_cell.angle_gamma   90.00
#
_symmetry.space_group_name_H-M   'P 1'
#
loop_
_entity.id
_entity.type
_entity.pdbx_description
1 polymer ?
#
loop_
_entity_poly.entity_id
_entity_poly.type
_entity_poly.pdbx_seq_one_letter_code
_entity_poly.pdbx_strand_id
1 'polypeptide(L)'
;MKNLITWFWNFWLYLWSLRPWSHRRHEISTIVHVGSRSELPDKLGRTLYIVGDPAKWAILQCPCGCGDTIDVNLMKSRNPVWRFSVANGKPSFHPSLWVPAEKCGAHFWIRDGKIIWV
;
A
#
# COMPACT_ATOMS: atom_id res chain seq x y z
N MET A 1 -21.12 31.58 0.96
CA MET A 1 -19.94 31.70 0.08
C MET A 1 -18.72 31.99 0.93
N LYS A 2 -17.62 31.27 0.67
CA LYS A 2 -16.25 31.41 1.21
C LYS A 2 -15.95 30.69 2.54
N ASN A 3 -15.62 29.41 2.38
CA ASN A 3 -14.37 28.75 2.81
C ASN A 3 -13.73 29.23 4.13
N LEU A 4 -13.75 28.36 5.14
CA LEU A 4 -12.82 28.36 6.27
C LEU A 4 -12.28 26.94 6.43
N ILE A 5 -11.37 26.55 5.53
CA ILE A 5 -10.44 25.45 5.74
C ILE A 5 -9.09 26.10 6.04
N THR A 6 -8.74 26.13 7.32
CA THR A 6 -7.39 26.42 7.78
C THR A 6 -7.08 25.49 8.95
N TRP A 7 -6.35 24.42 8.61
CA TRP A 7 -5.18 23.94 9.34
C TRP A 7 -5.31 23.82 10.86
N PHE A 8 -5.87 22.71 11.34
CA PHE A 8 -5.54 22.19 12.67
C PHE A 8 -4.32 21.27 12.56
N TRP A 9 -3.15 21.89 12.58
CA TRP A 9 -1.89 21.22 12.85
C TRP A 9 -1.67 21.13 14.36
N ASN A 10 -1.19 19.95 14.78
CA ASN A 10 -0.60 19.61 16.07
C ASN A 10 -1.55 19.45 17.26
N PHE A 11 -1.86 18.19 17.64
CA PHE A 11 -1.34 17.57 18.87
C PHE A 11 -1.83 16.12 19.09
N TRP A 12 -1.65 15.22 18.11
CA TRP A 12 -1.83 13.77 18.34
C TRP A 12 -0.77 12.94 17.57
N LEU A 13 0.46 13.46 17.53
CA LEU A 13 1.60 12.87 16.80
C LEU A 13 2.57 12.09 17.69
N TYR A 14 2.25 11.81 18.96
CA TYR A 14 3.30 11.36 19.90
C TYR A 14 3.05 10.06 20.69
N LEU A 15 2.03 9.26 20.38
CA LEU A 15 1.84 7.95 21.04
C LEU A 15 1.33 6.85 20.09
N TRP A 16 1.86 6.78 18.87
CA TRP A 16 1.59 5.61 18.00
C TRP A 16 2.83 5.12 17.22
N SER A 17 4.02 5.55 17.64
CA SER A 17 5.31 5.14 17.08
C SER A 17 5.83 3.80 17.64
N LEU A 18 5.09 3.12 18.51
CA LEU A 18 5.59 1.96 19.26
C LEU A 18 4.99 0.62 18.82
N ARG A 19 4.72 0.42 17.52
CA ARG A 19 4.62 -0.96 17.01
C ARG A 19 6.04 -1.45 16.76
N PRO A 20 6.52 -2.49 17.47
CA PRO A 20 7.91 -2.89 17.38
C PRO A 20 8.28 -3.22 15.94
N TRP A 21 9.48 -2.80 15.54
CA TRP A 21 10.01 -2.94 14.18
C TRP A 21 9.97 -4.39 13.67
N SER A 22 9.97 -5.37 14.57
CA SER A 22 9.85 -6.81 14.29
C SER A 22 8.62 -7.21 13.47
N HIS A 23 7.53 -6.43 13.49
CA HIS A 23 6.34 -6.74 12.69
C HIS A 23 6.39 -6.17 11.27
N ARG A 24 7.39 -5.34 10.95
CA ARG A 24 7.54 -4.80 9.60
C ARG A 24 8.03 -5.87 8.65
N ARG A 25 7.35 -6.01 7.52
CA ARG A 25 7.83 -6.86 6.44
C ARG A 25 8.88 -6.10 5.63
N HIS A 26 9.86 -6.86 5.15
CA HIS A 26 10.98 -6.33 4.36
C HIS A 26 10.88 -6.72 2.88
N GLU A 27 9.94 -7.59 2.52
CA GLU A 27 9.77 -8.06 1.15
C GLU A 27 8.35 -8.52 0.85
N ILE A 28 8.03 -8.56 -0.45
CA ILE A 28 6.90 -9.24 -1.07
C ILE A 28 7.49 -10.37 -1.91
N SER A 29 7.13 -11.61 -1.57
CA SER A 29 7.68 -12.81 -2.19
C SER A 29 6.81 -13.37 -3.33
N THR A 30 5.53 -13.01 -3.36
CA THR A 30 4.54 -13.70 -4.19
C THR A 30 3.59 -12.70 -4.82
N ILE A 31 3.31 -12.89 -6.12
CA ILE A 31 2.32 -12.14 -6.89
C ILE A 31 1.26 -13.12 -7.38
N VAL A 32 -0.02 -12.79 -7.21
CA VAL A 32 -1.16 -13.58 -7.68
C VAL A 32 -2.09 -12.68 -8.49
N HIS A 33 -2.56 -13.16 -9.64
CA HIS A 33 -3.54 -12.46 -10.46
C HIS A 33 -4.95 -13.03 -10.20
N VAL A 34 -5.93 -12.16 -10.05
CA VAL A 34 -7.34 -12.52 -9.86
C VAL A 34 -8.24 -11.66 -10.75
N GLY A 35 -9.39 -12.18 -11.17
CA GLY A 35 -10.30 -11.47 -12.06
C GLY A 35 -11.03 -10.31 -11.37
N SER A 36 -11.38 -10.52 -10.11
CA SER A 36 -12.21 -9.61 -9.32
C SER A 36 -11.79 -9.56 -7.84
N ARG A 37 -12.25 -8.54 -7.13
CA ARG A 37 -11.94 -8.37 -5.69
C ARG A 37 -12.58 -9.47 -4.83
N SER A 38 -13.69 -10.05 -5.25
CA SER A 38 -14.39 -11.12 -4.54
C SER A 38 -13.60 -12.44 -4.51
N GLU A 39 -12.59 -12.59 -5.37
CA GLU A 39 -11.71 -13.76 -5.39
C GLU A 39 -10.55 -13.66 -4.39
N LEU A 40 -10.42 -12.53 -3.67
CA LEU A 40 -9.38 -12.38 -2.65
C LEU A 40 -9.70 -13.26 -1.43
N PRO A 41 -8.69 -13.88 -0.81
CA PRO A 41 -8.90 -14.55 0.46
C PRO A 41 -9.16 -13.54 1.58
N ASP A 42 -9.79 -13.98 2.67
CA ASP A 42 -10.02 -13.16 3.87
C ASP A 42 -8.73 -12.60 4.47
N LYS A 43 -7.61 -13.31 4.28
CA LYS A 43 -6.27 -12.91 4.74
C LYS A 43 -5.28 -12.95 3.59
N LEU A 44 -4.79 -11.78 3.19
CA LEU A 44 -3.83 -11.65 2.07
C LEU A 44 -2.42 -12.13 2.42
N GLY A 45 -2.03 -12.08 3.70
CA GLY A 45 -0.69 -12.46 4.12
C GLY A 45 0.40 -11.63 3.43
N ARG A 46 1.46 -12.29 2.94
CA ARG A 46 2.64 -11.68 2.30
C ARG A 46 2.50 -11.53 0.77
N THR A 47 1.33 -11.84 0.23
CA THR A 47 1.07 -11.89 -1.21
C THR A 47 0.58 -10.53 -1.72
N LEU A 48 1.08 -10.14 -2.89
CA LEU A 48 0.54 -9.03 -3.67
C LEU A 48 -0.47 -9.58 -4.67
N TYR A 49 -1.69 -9.06 -4.64
CA TYR A 49 -2.74 -9.45 -5.56
C TYR A 49 -2.91 -8.39 -6.65
N ILE A 50 -2.88 -8.80 -7.91
CA ILE A 50 -3.19 -7.96 -9.06
C ILE A 50 -4.60 -8.29 -9.51
N VAL A 51 -5.48 -7.29 -9.50
CA VAL A 51 -6.90 -7.48 -9.78
C VAL A 51 -7.28 -6.88 -11.13
N GLY A 52 -7.95 -7.70 -11.93
CA GLY A 52 -8.50 -7.34 -13.23
C GLY A 52 -7.54 -7.56 -14.39
N ASP A 53 -8.12 -7.64 -15.59
CA ASP A 53 -7.42 -7.72 -16.87
C ASP A 53 -8.01 -6.68 -17.85
N PRO A 54 -7.27 -5.64 -18.25
CA PRO A 54 -5.91 -5.30 -17.77
C PRO A 54 -5.91 -4.94 -16.28
N ALA A 55 -4.72 -4.99 -15.64
CA ALA A 55 -4.55 -4.75 -14.21
C ALA A 55 -5.12 -3.39 -13.76
N LYS A 56 -6.08 -3.41 -12.83
CA LYS A 56 -6.76 -2.22 -12.30
C LYS A 56 -6.29 -1.84 -10.90
N TRP A 57 -6.05 -2.86 -10.07
CA TRP A 57 -5.65 -2.68 -8.68
C TRP A 57 -4.49 -3.61 -8.32
N ALA A 58 -3.63 -3.13 -7.45
CA ALA A 58 -2.67 -3.93 -6.71
C ALA A 58 -3.06 -3.90 -5.24
N ILE A 59 -3.31 -5.05 -4.64
CA ILE A 59 -3.84 -5.17 -3.29
C ILE A 59 -2.86 -5.95 -2.43
N LEU A 60 -2.50 -5.39 -1.30
CA LEU A 60 -1.57 -6.00 -0.36
C LEU A 60 -1.95 -5.66 1.07
N GLN A 61 -1.62 -6.54 2.01
CA GLN A 61 -1.68 -6.18 3.41
C GLN A 61 -0.54 -5.20 3.74
N CYS A 62 -0.83 -4.19 4.55
CA CYS A 62 0.12 -3.15 4.92
C CYS A 62 1.35 -3.76 5.59
N PRO A 63 2.56 -3.51 5.07
CA PRO A 63 3.77 -4.14 5.58
C PRO A 63 4.21 -3.62 6.94
N CYS A 64 3.57 -2.58 7.50
CA CYS A 64 3.92 -2.07 8.83
C CYS A 64 3.40 -2.99 9.96
N GLY A 65 2.54 -3.97 9.63
CA GLY A 65 1.93 -4.87 10.59
C GLY A 65 0.64 -4.35 11.23
N CYS A 66 0.06 -3.24 10.73
CA CYS A 66 -1.19 -2.70 11.27
C CYS A 66 -2.40 -3.62 11.07
N GLY A 67 -2.35 -4.50 10.06
CA GLY A 67 -3.45 -5.40 9.70
C GLY A 67 -4.26 -4.91 8.50
N ASP A 68 -4.21 -3.61 8.19
CA ASP A 68 -4.96 -3.02 7.09
C ASP A 68 -4.55 -3.57 5.72
N THR A 69 -5.49 -3.51 4.79
CA THR A 69 -5.24 -3.73 3.37
C THR A 69 -5.06 -2.39 2.65
N ILE A 70 -4.09 -2.36 1.75
CA ILE A 70 -3.78 -1.23 0.87
C ILE A 70 -4.27 -1.59 -0.53
N ASP A 71 -5.11 -0.73 -1.09
CA ASP A 71 -5.55 -0.79 -2.48
C ASP A 71 -4.77 0.26 -3.29
N VAL A 72 -3.92 -0.21 -4.19
CA VAL A 72 -3.08 0.64 -5.05
C VAL A 72 -3.74 0.75 -6.42
N ASN A 73 -4.11 1.97 -6.80
CA ASN A 73 -4.73 2.24 -8.09
C ASN A 73 -3.70 2.14 -9.24
N LEU A 74 -4.00 1.30 -10.23
CA LEU A 74 -3.21 1.15 -11.46
C LEU A 74 -3.93 1.71 -12.70
N MET A 75 -5.18 2.15 -12.55
CA MET A 75 -5.99 2.66 -13.66
C MET A 75 -5.61 4.10 -13.99
N LYS A 76 -5.19 4.34 -15.24
CA LYS A 76 -4.83 5.67 -15.76
C LYS A 76 -5.97 6.69 -15.74
N SER A 77 -7.22 6.25 -15.58
CA SER A 77 -8.42 7.09 -15.64
C SER A 77 -8.70 7.88 -14.36
N ARG A 78 -8.06 7.56 -13.22
CA ARG A 78 -8.26 8.28 -11.95
C ARG A 78 -6.93 8.48 -11.24
N ASN A 79 -6.71 9.66 -10.67
CA ASN A 79 -5.53 9.94 -9.85
C ASN A 79 -5.81 9.72 -8.35
N PRO A 80 -4.79 9.40 -7.54
CA PRO A 80 -3.41 9.10 -7.93
C PRO A 80 -3.27 7.73 -8.61
N VAL A 81 -2.31 7.60 -9.53
CA VAL A 81 -1.99 6.36 -10.27
C VAL A 81 -0.57 5.92 -9.95
N TRP A 82 -0.40 4.61 -9.72
CA TRP A 82 0.92 4.00 -9.61
C TRP A 82 1.27 3.25 -10.89
N ARG A 83 2.53 3.41 -11.29
CA ARG A 83 3.17 2.53 -12.25
C ARG A 83 3.60 1.27 -11.52
N PHE A 84 3.17 0.13 -12.05
CA PHE A 84 3.52 -1.19 -11.55
C PHE A 84 4.34 -1.92 -12.61
N SER A 85 5.43 -2.56 -12.19
CA SER A 85 6.23 -3.43 -13.03
C SER A 85 6.64 -4.69 -12.28
N VAL A 86 6.90 -5.75 -13.03
CA VAL A 86 7.43 -7.01 -12.50
C VAL A 86 8.67 -7.35 -13.29
N ALA A 87 9.79 -7.54 -12.60
CA ALA A 87 11.04 -8.01 -13.18
C ALA A 87 11.49 -9.26 -12.42
N ASN A 88 11.76 -10.35 -13.14
CA ASN A 88 12.15 -11.64 -12.54
C ASN A 88 11.17 -12.12 -11.43
N GLY A 89 9.87 -11.92 -11.65
CA GLY A 89 8.82 -12.26 -10.68
C GLY A 89 8.70 -11.32 -9.48
N LYS A 90 9.49 -10.24 -9.43
CA LYS A 90 9.55 -9.31 -8.30
C LYS A 90 8.84 -7.99 -8.61
N PRO A 91 7.93 -7.51 -7.74
CA PRO A 91 7.14 -6.33 -8.00
C PRO A 91 7.93 -5.04 -7.70
N SER A 92 7.62 -3.98 -8.45
CA SER A 92 8.10 -2.62 -8.24
C SER A 92 6.96 -1.63 -8.44
N PHE A 93 6.88 -0.61 -7.56
CA PHE A 93 5.88 0.46 -7.66
C PHE A 93 6.55 1.83 -7.81
N HIS A 94 5.93 2.70 -8.59
CA HIS A 94 6.32 4.10 -8.66
C HIS A 94 5.09 5.02 -8.77
N PRO A 95 4.93 6.04 -7.92
CA PRO A 95 5.84 6.48 -6.84
C PRO A 95 5.80 5.55 -5.61
N SER A 96 6.32 6.00 -4.47
CA SER A 96 6.21 5.30 -3.17
C SER A 96 4.75 5.09 -2.79
N LEU A 97 4.49 4.12 -1.93
CA LEU A 97 3.19 3.91 -1.31
C LEU A 97 3.13 4.65 0.02
N TRP A 98 2.02 5.33 0.25
CA TRP A 98 1.72 6.03 1.50
C TRP A 98 0.33 5.69 1.98
N VAL A 99 0.19 5.45 3.27
CA VAL A 99 -1.09 5.23 3.95
C VAL A 99 -1.39 6.45 4.82
N PRO A 100 -2.61 7.01 4.78
CA PRO A 100 -2.98 8.16 5.59
C PRO A 100 -2.70 8.00 7.08
N ALA A 101 -2.38 9.13 7.73
CA ALA A 101 -2.00 9.17 9.15
C ALA A 101 -3.16 8.74 10.06
N GLU A 102 -4.40 8.94 9.63
CA GLU A 102 -5.62 8.48 10.32
C GLU A 102 -5.73 6.96 10.37
N LYS A 103 -4.94 6.25 9.54
CA LYS A 103 -4.77 4.79 9.59
C LYS A 103 -3.47 4.44 10.29
N CYS A 104 -2.37 4.33 9.54
CA CYS A 104 -1.09 3.93 10.10
C CYS A 104 0.10 4.78 9.65
N GLY A 105 -0.10 5.77 8.77
CA GLY A 105 0.98 6.67 8.33
C GLY A 105 2.14 6.00 7.60
N ALA A 106 2.00 4.73 7.19
CA ALA A 106 3.10 3.98 6.62
C ALA A 106 3.55 4.60 5.29
N HIS A 107 4.84 4.89 5.15
CA HIS A 107 5.45 5.38 3.92
C HIS A 107 6.63 4.48 3.53
N PHE A 108 6.57 3.90 2.34
CA PHE A 108 7.59 2.97 1.89
C PHE A 108 7.60 2.84 0.36
N TRP A 109 8.74 2.38 -0.15
CA TRP A 109 8.87 1.91 -1.53
C TRP A 109 8.75 0.39 -1.60
N ILE A 110 8.29 -0.09 -2.74
CA ILE A 110 8.48 -1.48 -3.16
C ILE A 110 9.36 -1.45 -4.41
N ARG A 111 10.55 -2.07 -4.33
CA ARG A 111 11.55 -2.15 -5.40
C ARG A 111 12.11 -3.55 -5.48
N ASP A 112 11.91 -4.22 -6.61
CA ASP A 112 12.34 -5.59 -6.86
C ASP A 112 11.96 -6.51 -5.71
N GLY A 113 10.70 -6.41 -5.29
CA GLY A 113 10.10 -7.15 -4.18
C GLY A 113 10.53 -6.69 -2.80
N LYS A 114 11.54 -5.83 -2.65
CA LYS A 114 11.98 -5.32 -1.35
C LYS A 114 11.13 -4.13 -0.90
N ILE A 115 10.82 -4.09 0.39
CA ILE A 115 10.18 -2.96 1.05
C ILE A 115 11.27 -2.07 1.64
N ILE A 116 11.34 -0.82 1.16
CA ILE A 116 12.32 0.17 1.60
C ILE A 116 11.56 1.29 2.32
N TRP A 117 11.73 1.38 3.63
CA TRP A 117 11.05 2.35 4.48
C TRP A 117 11.62 3.76 4.29
N VAL A 118 10.76 4.77 4.37
CA VAL A 118 11.09 6.20 4.33
C VAL A 118 10.87 6.81 5.71
#